data_AF-A0A934FPA0-F1
#
_entry.id   AF-A0A934FPA0-F1
#
_cell.length_a   1.000
_cell.length_b   1.000
_cell.length_c   1.000
_cell.angle_alpha   90.00
_cell.angle_beta   90.00
_cell.angle_gamma   90.00
#
_symmetry.space_group_name_H-M   'P 1'
#
loop_
_entity.id
_entity.type
_entity.pdbx_description
1 polymer ?
#
loop_
_entity_poly.entity_id
_entity_poly.type
_entity_poly.pdbx_seq_one_letter_code
_entity_poly.pdbx_strand_id
1 'polypeptide(L)'
;MDIARGDLAGARVKLEKAAASTQRQSNAVEDMLLLLHERELDNAYYAAKDVELQGRLEEAFTSYVALAESSPGFRDVKERTADLRLRIDEAKKAYDAGAAAEANGDVEGAITHFTTVLLYWPRYQDTAARLAKLRASREVNRG
;
A
#
# COMPACT_ATOMS: atom_id res chain seq x y z
N MET A 1 7.60 32.98 5.50
CA MET A 1 8.10 32.50 4.18
C MET A 1 7.57 31.09 4.01
N ASP A 2 6.38 30.97 3.43
CA ASP A 2 5.56 29.76 3.41
C ASP A 2 5.63 29.05 2.05
N ILE A 3 6.76 28.40 1.76
CA ILE A 3 6.89 27.51 0.58
C ILE A 3 7.07 26.04 1.02
N ALA A 4 6.86 25.74 2.30
CA ALA A 4 7.25 24.44 2.86
C ALA A 4 6.20 23.32 2.77
N ARG A 5 4.89 23.62 2.69
CA ARG A 5 3.74 22.69 2.47
C ARG A 5 2.52 23.61 2.23
N GLY A 6 1.56 23.40 1.33
CA GLY A 6 1.14 22.15 0.71
C GLY A 6 -0.03 22.40 -0.25
N ASP A 7 0.10 23.32 -1.20
CA ASP A 7 -0.85 23.46 -2.31
C ASP A 7 -0.14 23.35 -3.67
N LEU A 8 0.32 22.13 -3.98
CA LEU A 8 0.91 21.81 -5.27
C LEU A 8 -0.12 21.91 -6.40
N ALA A 9 -1.39 21.61 -6.11
CA ALA A 9 -2.49 21.72 -7.06
C ALA A 9 -2.72 23.19 -7.50
N GLY A 10 -2.76 24.11 -6.54
CA GLY A 10 -2.88 25.55 -6.84
C GLY A 10 -1.65 26.12 -7.54
N ALA A 11 -0.45 25.60 -7.24
CA ALA A 11 0.77 25.96 -7.97
C ALA A 11 0.71 25.48 -9.43
N ARG A 12 0.27 24.24 -9.68
CA ARG A 12 0.08 23.67 -11.02
C ARG A 12 -0.87 24.51 -11.85
N VAL A 13 -2.06 24.82 -11.35
CA VAL A 13 -3.08 25.60 -12.08
C VAL A 13 -2.55 26.98 -12.49
N LYS A 14 -1.77 27.64 -11.62
CA LYS A 14 -1.18 28.95 -11.92
C LYS A 14 -0.10 28.85 -13.00
N LEU A 15 0.74 27.82 -12.93
CA LEU A 15 1.80 27.58 -13.92
C LEU A 15 1.20 27.20 -15.29
N GLU A 16 0.20 26.32 -15.34
CA GLU A 16 -0.49 25.95 -16.59
C GLU A 16 -1.13 27.17 -17.28
N LYS A 17 -1.76 28.07 -16.51
CA LYS A 17 -2.29 29.33 -17.04
C LYS A 17 -1.20 30.26 -17.58
N ALA A 18 -0.05 30.32 -16.92
CA ALA A 18 1.08 31.16 -17.34
C ALA A 18 1.78 30.61 -18.59
N ALA A 19 1.87 29.28 -18.74
CA ALA A 19 2.40 28.64 -19.93
C ALA A 19 1.56 28.98 -21.18
N ALA A 20 0.24 29.07 -21.02
CA ALA A 20 -0.69 29.38 -22.10
C ALA A 20 -0.64 30.84 -22.58
N SER A 21 -0.09 31.79 -21.81
CA SER A 21 -0.17 33.22 -22.12
C SER A 21 1.02 33.79 -22.91
N THR A 22 2.21 33.16 -22.93
CA THR A 22 3.40 33.76 -23.58
C THR A 22 4.48 32.75 -24.02
N GLN A 23 4.78 32.69 -25.32
CA GLN A 23 5.79 31.81 -25.95
C GLN A 23 7.22 31.96 -25.39
N ARG A 24 7.60 33.14 -24.87
CA ARG A 24 8.96 33.42 -24.39
C ARG A 24 9.16 33.07 -22.90
N GLN A 25 8.07 32.91 -22.15
CA GLN A 25 8.08 32.41 -20.77
C GLN A 25 7.73 30.92 -20.68
N SER A 26 7.27 30.28 -21.77
CA SER A 26 6.82 28.90 -21.76
C SER A 26 7.92 27.94 -21.31
N ASN A 27 9.15 28.05 -21.82
CA ASN A 27 10.23 27.13 -21.44
C ASN A 27 10.54 27.13 -19.94
N ALA A 28 10.63 28.31 -19.30
CA ALA A 28 10.89 28.39 -17.86
C ALA A 28 9.68 27.92 -17.01
N VAL A 29 8.47 28.08 -17.52
CA VAL A 29 7.25 27.59 -16.86
C VAL A 29 7.10 26.08 -17.05
N GLU A 30 7.47 25.54 -18.20
CA GLU A 30 7.54 24.11 -18.50
C GLU A 30 8.56 23.40 -17.59
N ASP A 31 9.74 23.98 -17.40
CA ASP A 31 10.74 23.46 -16.44
C ASP A 31 10.17 23.42 -15.01
N MET A 32 9.43 24.46 -14.60
CA MET A 32 8.76 24.48 -13.30
C MET A 32 7.63 23.46 -13.18
N LEU A 33 6.86 23.22 -14.25
CA LEU A 33 5.82 22.20 -14.30
C LEU A 33 6.42 20.80 -14.20
N LEU A 34 7.58 20.56 -14.82
CA LEU A 34 8.31 19.31 -14.73
C LEU A 34 8.78 19.05 -13.29
N LEU A 35 9.45 20.02 -12.67
CA LEU A 35 9.89 19.93 -11.26
C LEU A 35 8.72 19.74 -10.29
N LEU A 36 7.59 20.41 -10.56
CA LEU A 36 6.38 20.23 -9.77
C LEU A 36 5.85 18.80 -9.88
N HIS A 37 5.81 18.26 -11.10
CA HIS A 37 5.36 16.89 -11.35
C HIS A 37 6.28 15.86 -10.67
N GLU A 38 7.60 16.02 -10.75
CA GLU A 38 8.56 15.16 -10.04
C GLU A 38 8.30 15.17 -8.53
N ARG A 39 8.03 16.35 -7.96
CA ARG A 39 7.71 16.49 -6.53
C ARG A 39 6.35 15.86 -6.17
N GLU A 40 5.35 15.95 -7.05
CA GLU A 40 4.05 15.28 -6.88
C GLU A 40 4.23 13.76 -6.83
N LEU A 41 5.01 13.19 -7.76
CA LEU A 41 5.31 11.75 -7.81
C LEU A 41 6.05 11.29 -6.56
N ASP A 42 7.07 12.03 -6.12
CA ASP A 42 7.81 11.73 -4.90
C ASP A 42 6.91 11.73 -3.66
N ASN A 43 6.04 12.74 -3.52
CA ASN A 43 5.11 12.82 -2.39
C ASN A 43 4.12 11.65 -2.38
N ALA A 44 3.54 11.32 -3.54
CA ALA A 44 2.62 10.20 -3.66
C ALA A 44 3.31 8.87 -3.34
N TYR A 45 4.56 8.69 -3.77
CA TYR A 45 5.35 7.50 -3.46
C TYR A 45 5.63 7.34 -1.97
N TYR A 46 6.05 8.40 -1.28
CA TYR A 46 6.29 8.34 0.16
C TYR A 46 4.98 8.16 0.94
N ALA A 47 3.88 8.78 0.52
CA ALA A 47 2.57 8.54 1.12
C ALA A 47 2.15 7.06 1.01
N ALA A 48 2.31 6.45 -0.17
CA ALA A 48 2.04 5.03 -0.36
C ALA A 48 2.93 4.14 0.53
N LYS A 49 4.21 4.50 0.67
CA LYS A 49 5.17 3.79 1.53
C LYS A 49 4.81 3.89 3.01
N ASP A 50 4.34 5.05 3.47
CA ASP A 50 3.91 5.22 4.85
C ASP A 50 2.68 4.35 5.17
N VAL A 51 1.73 4.27 4.23
CA VAL A 51 0.56 3.38 4.34
C VAL A 51 0.98 1.90 4.37
N GLU A 52 1.97 1.53 3.55
CA GLU A 52 2.53 0.17 3.54
C GLU A 52 3.16 -0.18 4.91
N LEU A 53 3.97 0.73 5.47
CA LEU A 53 4.61 0.55 6.77
C LEU A 53 3.59 0.46 7.92
N GLN A 54 2.43 1.10 7.78
CA GLN A 54 1.31 0.95 8.71
C GLN A 54 0.63 -0.43 8.61
N GLY A 55 1.01 -1.25 7.63
CA GLY A 55 0.42 -2.57 7.38
C GLY A 55 -0.93 -2.52 6.66
N ARG A 56 -1.27 -1.39 6.02
CA ARG A 56 -2.50 -1.23 5.22
C ARG A 56 -2.20 -1.61 3.77
N LEU A 57 -1.90 -2.89 3.54
CA LEU A 57 -1.31 -3.36 2.28
C LEU A 57 -2.19 -3.11 1.05
N GLU A 58 -3.51 -3.27 1.16
CA GLU A 58 -4.44 -3.01 0.05
C GLU A 58 -4.44 -1.55 -0.40
N GLU A 59 -4.43 -0.61 0.55
CA GLU A 59 -4.42 0.82 0.24
C GLU A 59 -3.07 1.27 -0.31
N ALA A 60 -1.98 0.73 0.22
CA ALA A 60 -0.66 0.92 -0.35
C ALA A 60 -0.61 0.39 -1.79
N PHE A 61 -1.15 -0.82 -2.03
CA PHE A 61 -1.23 -1.42 -3.37
C PHE A 61 -2.01 -0.52 -4.34
N THR A 62 -3.19 -0.04 -3.97
CA THR A 62 -3.97 0.90 -4.79
C THR A 62 -3.18 2.18 -5.10
N SER A 63 -2.50 2.74 -4.11
CA SER A 63 -1.71 3.97 -4.30
C SER A 63 -0.53 3.76 -5.25
N TYR A 64 0.15 2.61 -5.15
CA TYR A 64 1.23 2.25 -6.07
C TYR A 64 0.75 1.93 -7.49
N VAL A 65 -0.41 1.29 -7.65
CA VAL A 65 -1.01 1.08 -8.98
C VAL A 65 -1.30 2.42 -9.65
N ALA A 66 -1.90 3.37 -8.93
CA ALA A 66 -2.16 4.71 -9.47
C ALA A 66 -0.86 5.42 -9.89
N LEU A 67 0.22 5.27 -9.12
CA LEU A 67 1.55 5.77 -9.50
C LEU A 67 2.08 5.12 -10.79
N ALA A 68 1.99 3.79 -10.91
CA ALA A 68 2.44 3.07 -12.11
C ALA A 68 1.65 3.46 -13.36
N GLU A 69 0.35 3.72 -13.23
CA GLU A 69 -0.51 4.18 -14.32
C GLU A 69 -0.18 5.62 -14.73
N SER A 70 0.07 6.51 -13.77
CA SER A 70 0.40 7.91 -14.03
C SER A 70 1.83 8.14 -14.54
N SER A 71 2.79 7.32 -14.09
CA SER A 71 4.20 7.42 -14.43
C SER A 71 4.83 6.02 -14.55
N PRO A 72 4.69 5.37 -15.72
CA PRO A 72 5.25 4.05 -15.95
C PRO A 72 6.77 4.03 -15.78
N GLY A 73 7.28 3.07 -15.01
CA GLY A 73 8.73 2.94 -14.74
C GLY A 73 9.26 3.86 -13.63
N PHE A 74 8.37 4.56 -12.90
CA PHE A 74 8.77 5.34 -11.74
C PHE A 74 9.29 4.43 -10.61
N ARG A 75 10.60 4.50 -10.34
CA ARG A 75 11.29 3.78 -9.25
C ARG A 75 10.98 2.27 -9.26
N ASP A 76 10.75 1.69 -8.09
CA ASP A 76 10.46 0.27 -7.82
C ASP A 76 8.95 -0.02 -7.74
N VAL A 77 8.09 0.87 -8.27
CA VAL A 77 6.63 0.75 -8.10
C VAL A 77 6.09 -0.54 -8.72
N LYS A 78 6.65 -0.98 -9.85
CA LYS A 78 6.25 -2.23 -10.51
C LYS A 78 6.56 -3.45 -9.64
N GLU A 79 7.76 -3.49 -9.05
CA GLU A 79 8.19 -4.57 -8.17
C GLU A 79 7.39 -4.56 -6.86
N ARG A 80 7.15 -3.38 -6.27
CA ARG A 80 6.32 -3.21 -5.07
C ARG A 80 4.88 -3.68 -5.27
N THR A 81 4.27 -3.31 -6.39
CA THR A 81 2.89 -3.75 -6.68
C THR A 81 2.81 -5.27 -6.83
N ALA A 82 3.80 -5.90 -7.45
CA ALA A 82 3.88 -7.36 -7.55
C ALA A 82 4.06 -8.04 -6.18
N ASP A 83 4.96 -7.52 -5.33
CA ASP A 83 5.16 -8.04 -3.96
C ASP A 83 3.89 -7.90 -3.10
N LEU A 84 3.28 -6.72 -3.10
CA LEU A 84 2.06 -6.47 -2.35
C LEU A 84 0.92 -7.35 -2.81
N ARG A 85 0.75 -7.54 -4.13
CA ARG A 85 -0.25 -8.45 -4.68
C ARG A 85 -0.06 -9.86 -4.14
N LEU A 86 1.16 -10.40 -4.21
CA LEU A 86 1.48 -11.73 -3.68
C LEU A 86 1.13 -11.86 -2.20
N ARG A 87 1.57 -10.89 -1.38
CA ARG A 87 1.32 -10.91 0.07
C ARG A 87 -0.16 -10.84 0.40
N ILE A 88 -0.91 -9.99 -0.29
CA ILE A 88 -2.37 -9.85 -0.11
C ILE A 88 -3.07 -11.15 -0.48
N ASP A 89 -2.75 -11.72 -1.64
CA ASP A 89 -3.43 -12.91 -2.16
C ASP A 89 -3.13 -14.15 -1.30
N GLU A 90 -1.86 -14.36 -0.90
CA GLU A 90 -1.48 -15.48 -0.03
C GLU A 90 -2.05 -15.33 1.38
N ALA A 91 -2.11 -14.10 1.94
CA ALA A 91 -2.76 -13.86 3.23
C ALA A 91 -4.27 -14.17 3.17
N LYS A 92 -4.97 -13.74 2.11
CA LYS A 92 -6.40 -14.03 1.94
C LYS A 92 -6.66 -15.53 1.82
N LYS A 93 -5.92 -16.20 0.94
CA LYS A 93 -6.02 -17.64 0.73
C LYS A 93 -5.74 -18.44 2.01
N ALA A 94 -4.70 -18.07 2.76
CA ALA A 94 -4.39 -18.71 4.03
C ALA A 94 -5.47 -18.44 5.07
N TYR A 95 -6.09 -17.27 5.08
CA TYR A 95 -7.16 -16.95 6.02
C TYR A 95 -8.41 -17.79 5.76
N ASP A 96 -8.80 -17.92 4.49
CA ASP A 96 -9.94 -18.75 4.10
C ASP A 96 -9.71 -20.22 4.46
N ALA A 97 -8.49 -20.73 4.23
CA ALA A 97 -8.10 -22.09 4.63
C ALA A 97 -8.12 -22.27 6.16
N GLY A 98 -7.64 -21.28 6.93
CA GLY A 98 -7.66 -21.31 8.39
C GLY A 98 -9.08 -21.28 8.96
N ALA A 99 -9.95 -20.45 8.39
CA ALA A 99 -11.36 -20.39 8.76
C ALA A 99 -12.10 -21.70 8.44
N ALA A 100 -11.80 -22.33 7.30
CA ALA A 100 -12.36 -23.63 6.94
C ALA A 100 -11.88 -24.75 7.89
N ALA A 101 -10.59 -24.79 8.23
CA ALA A 101 -10.04 -25.75 9.18
C ALA A 101 -10.66 -25.55 10.59
N GLU A 102 -10.79 -24.30 11.04
CA GLU A 102 -11.44 -23.94 12.31
C GLU A 102 -12.90 -24.42 12.34
N ALA A 103 -13.66 -24.20 11.27
CA ALA A 103 -15.05 -24.66 11.14
C ALA A 103 -15.18 -26.20 11.17
N ASN A 104 -14.18 -26.90 10.64
CA ASN A 104 -14.13 -28.37 10.64
C ASN A 104 -13.59 -28.97 11.96
N GLY A 105 -13.21 -28.12 12.93
CA GLY A 105 -12.60 -28.56 14.19
C GLY A 105 -11.14 -29.00 14.06
N ASP A 106 -10.49 -28.78 12.91
CA ASP A 106 -9.06 -29.02 12.71
C ASP A 106 -8.24 -27.86 13.31
N VAL A 107 -8.01 -27.94 14.62
CA VAL A 107 -7.30 -26.90 15.38
C VAL A 107 -5.85 -26.75 14.90
N GLU A 108 -5.16 -27.84 14.55
CA GLU A 108 -3.76 -27.77 14.11
C GLU A 108 -3.63 -27.19 12.70
N GLY A 109 -4.54 -27.56 11.79
CA GLY A 109 -4.65 -26.96 10.46
C GLY A 109 -4.97 -25.47 10.54
N ALA A 110 -5.93 -25.08 11.38
CA ALA A 110 -6.30 -23.68 11.59
C ALA A 110 -5.11 -22.85 12.12
N ILE A 111 -4.38 -23.36 13.12
CA ILE A 111 -3.17 -22.70 13.65
C ILE A 111 -2.12 -22.51 12.55
N THR A 112 -1.90 -23.54 11.73
CA THR A 112 -0.92 -23.50 10.63
C THR A 112 -1.29 -22.42 9.63
N HIS A 113 -2.53 -22.42 9.16
CA HIS A 113 -3.02 -21.45 8.18
C HIS A 113 -3.03 -20.02 8.70
N PHE A 114 -3.55 -19.77 9.92
CA PHE A 114 -3.53 -18.41 10.50
C PHE A 114 -2.11 -17.93 10.83
N THR A 115 -1.16 -18.83 11.10
CA THR A 115 0.26 -18.45 11.22
C THR A 115 0.80 -17.96 9.86
N THR A 116 0.46 -18.65 8.77
CA THR A 116 0.82 -18.22 7.41
C THR A 116 0.22 -16.86 7.05
N VAL A 117 -1.01 -16.57 7.44
CA VAL A 117 -1.62 -15.23 7.24
C VAL A 117 -0.73 -14.14 7.85
N LEU A 118 -0.30 -14.32 9.11
CA LEU A 118 0.52 -13.32 9.81
C LEU A 118 1.94 -13.20 9.24
N LEU A 119 2.45 -14.22 8.54
CA LEU A 119 3.72 -14.14 7.82
C LEU A 119 3.63 -13.16 6.65
N TYR A 120 2.55 -13.21 5.87
CA TYR A 120 2.37 -12.34 4.71
C TYR A 120 1.81 -10.96 5.10
N TRP A 121 0.87 -10.94 6.04
CA TRP A 121 0.19 -9.73 6.48
C TRP A 121 -0.09 -9.76 8.00
N PRO A 122 0.85 -9.22 8.82
CA PRO A 122 0.76 -9.26 10.28
C PRO A 122 -0.47 -8.57 10.90
N ARG A 123 -1.10 -7.64 10.17
CA ARG A 123 -2.26 -6.86 10.63
C ARG A 123 -3.56 -7.25 9.90
N TYR A 124 -3.61 -8.44 9.31
CA TYR A 124 -4.79 -8.90 8.57
C TYR A 124 -5.94 -9.26 9.50
N GLN A 125 -7.01 -8.48 9.45
CA GLN A 125 -8.27 -8.70 10.17
C GLN A 125 -8.06 -9.06 11.66
N ASP A 126 -8.77 -10.06 12.17
CA ASP A 126 -8.72 -10.57 13.54
C ASP A 126 -7.81 -11.80 13.70
N THR A 127 -6.97 -12.09 12.70
CA THR A 127 -6.13 -13.30 12.62
C THR A 127 -5.31 -13.54 13.89
N ALA A 128 -4.67 -12.51 14.43
CA ALA A 128 -3.86 -12.64 15.65
C ALA A 128 -4.70 -13.06 16.87
N ALA A 129 -5.92 -12.51 16.99
CA ALA A 129 -6.84 -12.85 18.07
C ALA A 129 -7.39 -14.27 17.91
N ARG A 130 -7.73 -14.69 16.68
CA ARG A 130 -8.15 -16.08 16.39
C ARG A 130 -7.05 -17.08 16.71
N LEU A 131 -5.83 -16.80 16.27
CA LEU A 131 -4.69 -17.67 16.51
C LEU A 131 -4.38 -17.83 18.01
N ALA A 132 -4.50 -16.75 18.79
CA ALA A 132 -4.34 -16.82 20.25
C ALA A 132 -5.39 -17.74 20.90
N LYS A 133 -6.67 -17.64 20.47
CA LYS A 133 -7.75 -18.49 20.96
C LYS A 133 -7.52 -19.98 20.63
N LEU A 134 -7.11 -20.28 19.41
CA LEU A 134 -6.82 -21.66 18.98
C LEU A 134 -5.64 -22.28 19.74
N ARG A 135 -4.59 -21.49 20.03
CA ARG A 135 -3.46 -21.97 20.83
C ARG A 135 -3.88 -22.27 22.28
N ALA A 136 -4.71 -21.41 22.88
CA ALA A 136 -5.24 -21.66 24.21
C ALA A 136 -6.13 -22.91 24.29
N SER A 137 -7.01 -23.13 23.30
CA SER A 137 -7.87 -24.33 23.29
C SER A 137 -7.06 -25.62 23.10
N ARG A 138 -5.99 -25.57 22.28
CA ARG A 138 -5.05 -26.68 22.10
C ARG A 138 -4.36 -27.08 23.41
N GLU A 139 -3.94 -26.11 24.22
CA GLU A 139 -3.28 -26.38 25.52
C GLU A 139 -4.23 -27.01 26.52
N VAL A 140 -5.48 -26.52 26.60
CA VAL A 140 -6.52 -27.09 27.47
C VAL A 140 -6.82 -28.54 27.11
N ASN A 141 -6.88 -28.87 25.81
CA ASN A 141 -7.16 -30.23 25.35
C ASN A 141 -5.98 -31.20 25.49
N ARG A 142 -4.79 -30.71 25.90
CA ARG A 142 -3.57 -31.52 26.12
C ARG A 142 -3.29 -31.83 27.59
N GLY A 143 -4.00 -31.19 28.52
CA GLY A 143 -3.93 -31.46 29.96
C GLY A 143 -5.02 -32.43 30.41
#